data_AF-A0A0D9X457-F1
#
_entry.id   AF-A0A0D9X457-F1
#
_cell.length_a   1.000
_cell.length_b   1.000
_cell.length_c   1.000
_cell.angle_alpha   90.00
_cell.angle_beta   90.00
_cell.angle_gamma   90.00
#
_symmetry.space_group_name_H-M   'P 1'
#
loop_
_entity.id
_entity.type
_entity.pdbx_description
1 polymer ?
#
loop_
_entity_poly.entity_id
_entity_poly.type
_entity_poly.pdbx_seq_one_letter_code
_entity_poly.pdbx_strand_id
1 'polypeptide(L)'
;MADGNGKNQQAQSSSSSASTAAADEQREATGMSPALARTADDFNRAHGELKAEAAAMAAECGVDVHVIAFLPGGDAATKHTFLGIPPDATVAAEEAKRNQAVAKAAKDKAKLMAFVGKDVSKMTMEEAKTHREKLMNLRANVIRKLQQKVAPATSIAGGGGDDEDEDGHRNKISKIGSSLAS
;
A
#
# COMPACT_ATOMS: atom_id res chain seq x y z
N MET A 1 -13.92 31.27 38.49
CA MET A 1 -13.96 32.00 37.20
C MET A 1 -12.70 31.57 36.46
N ALA A 2 -12.75 30.57 35.59
CA ALA A 2 -13.54 30.43 34.35
C ALA A 2 -12.85 31.14 33.17
N ASP A 3 -12.59 30.50 32.03
CA ASP A 3 -12.63 29.06 31.73
C ASP A 3 -11.62 28.72 30.62
N GLY A 4 -11.14 27.47 30.60
CA GLY A 4 -10.28 26.95 29.53
C GLY A 4 -11.10 26.12 28.54
N ASN A 5 -10.87 26.28 27.23
CA ASN A 5 -11.52 25.44 26.23
C ASN A 5 -10.61 25.11 25.03
N GLY A 6 -10.23 23.83 24.93
CA GLY A 6 -9.69 23.23 23.72
C GLY A 6 -10.56 22.05 23.29
N LYS A 7 -10.91 22.01 22.00
CA LYS A 7 -11.42 20.86 21.19
C LYS A 7 -11.04 21.18 19.74
N ASN A 8 -10.56 20.28 18.86
CA ASN A 8 -10.70 18.82 18.69
C ASN A 8 -12.04 18.34 18.07
N GLN A 9 -11.98 17.20 17.35
CA GLN A 9 -12.90 16.69 16.32
C GLN A 9 -12.63 17.33 14.95
N GLN A 10 -12.44 16.62 13.82
CA GLN A 10 -12.56 15.19 13.46
C GLN A 10 -13.97 14.57 13.43
N ALA A 11 -14.61 14.64 12.26
CA ALA A 11 -15.58 13.72 11.64
C ALA A 11 -15.64 14.12 10.14
N GLN A 12 -15.63 13.23 9.11
CA GLN A 12 -16.64 12.23 8.71
C GLN A 12 -18.03 12.85 8.43
N SER A 13 -18.72 12.61 7.30
CA SER A 13 -18.45 11.87 6.04
C SER A 13 -19.45 12.32 4.95
N SER A 14 -19.49 11.64 3.79
CA SER A 14 -20.67 11.24 2.96
C SER A 14 -22.06 11.87 3.25
N SER A 15 -22.94 12.18 2.28
CA SER A 15 -22.99 11.91 0.83
C SER A 15 -24.33 12.35 0.19
N SER A 16 -24.38 12.47 -1.14
CA SER A 16 -25.55 12.27 -2.03
C SER A 16 -26.73 13.28 -2.03
N SER A 17 -27.43 13.30 -3.18
CA SER A 17 -28.77 13.90 -3.45
C SER A 17 -28.83 15.45 -3.43
N ALA A 18 -29.41 16.17 -4.40
CA ALA A 18 -30.76 16.09 -5.00
C ALA A 18 -31.87 16.42 -3.97
N SER A 19 -32.84 17.31 -4.21
CA SER A 19 -33.49 17.66 -5.50
C SER A 19 -34.19 19.05 -5.52
N THR A 20 -34.57 19.51 -6.74
CA THR A 20 -35.80 20.27 -7.10
C THR A 20 -36.22 21.58 -6.37
N ALA A 21 -36.14 22.69 -7.11
CA ALA A 21 -37.27 23.55 -7.54
C ALA A 21 -36.77 24.43 -8.72
N ALA A 22 -37.38 24.53 -9.91
CA ALA A 22 -38.77 24.83 -10.30
C ALA A 22 -39.13 26.31 -10.04
N ALA A 23 -39.66 27.10 -10.99
CA ALA A 23 -39.91 26.89 -12.43
C ALA A 23 -39.98 28.26 -13.16
N ASP A 24 -40.03 28.40 -14.49
CA ASP A 24 -40.07 27.36 -15.54
C ASP A 24 -38.95 27.58 -16.60
N GLU A 25 -39.07 27.89 -17.91
CA GLU A 25 -40.19 28.13 -18.85
C GLU A 25 -40.04 27.24 -20.12
N GLN A 26 -41.14 27.03 -20.84
CA GLN A 26 -41.34 25.92 -21.76
C GLN A 26 -41.17 26.29 -23.26
N ARG A 27 -40.81 25.29 -24.09
CA ARG A 27 -40.69 25.28 -25.58
C ARG A 27 -39.33 25.79 -26.11
N GLU A 28 -38.85 25.34 -27.26
CA GLU A 28 -39.42 24.44 -28.28
C GLU A 28 -38.60 23.16 -28.49
N ALA A 29 -39.26 22.11 -29.00
CA ALA A 29 -38.62 21.01 -29.72
C ALA A 29 -38.58 21.33 -31.23
N THR A 30 -37.86 22.38 -31.63
CA THR A 30 -37.72 22.76 -33.05
C THR A 30 -36.75 21.79 -33.73
N GLY A 31 -37.17 21.17 -34.84
CA GLY A 31 -36.51 19.99 -35.39
C GLY A 31 -35.11 20.25 -35.98
N MET A 32 -34.06 19.80 -35.29
CA MET A 32 -32.77 19.58 -35.93
C MET A 32 -32.88 18.44 -36.94
N SER A 33 -32.67 18.75 -38.23
CA SER A 33 -32.72 17.77 -39.32
C SER A 33 -31.85 16.54 -39.01
N PRO A 34 -32.28 15.29 -39.33
CA PRO A 34 -31.52 14.08 -39.02
C PRO A 34 -30.14 14.02 -39.72
N ALA A 35 -29.90 14.85 -40.74
CA ALA A 35 -28.58 15.08 -41.31
C ALA A 35 -27.62 15.82 -40.34
N LEU A 36 -28.11 16.85 -39.64
CA LEU A 36 -27.31 17.66 -38.70
C LEU A 36 -26.91 16.86 -37.44
N ALA A 37 -27.83 16.03 -36.93
CA ALA A 37 -27.53 15.11 -35.83
C ALA A 37 -26.34 14.18 -36.18
N ARG A 38 -26.39 13.54 -37.36
CA ARG A 38 -25.29 12.69 -37.86
C ARG A 38 -23.96 13.44 -37.96
N THR A 39 -23.96 14.67 -38.50
CA THR A 39 -22.73 15.47 -38.56
C THR A 39 -22.18 15.87 -37.17
N ALA A 40 -23.03 15.96 -36.14
CA ALA A 40 -22.57 16.21 -34.77
C ALA A 40 -21.93 14.96 -34.15
N ASP A 41 -22.51 13.78 -34.34
CA ASP A 41 -21.95 12.51 -33.86
C ASP A 41 -20.63 12.16 -34.56
N ASP A 42 -20.56 12.35 -35.89
CA ASP A 42 -19.34 12.16 -36.68
C ASP A 42 -18.25 13.16 -36.29
N PHE A 43 -18.60 14.43 -36.06
CA PHE A 43 -17.67 15.44 -35.53
C PHE A 43 -17.15 15.06 -34.15
N ASN A 44 -18.03 14.65 -33.22
CA ASN A 44 -17.63 14.32 -31.85
C ASN A 44 -16.66 13.13 -31.82
N ARG A 45 -16.88 12.12 -32.69
CA ARG A 45 -15.97 10.98 -32.85
C ARG A 45 -14.62 11.42 -33.42
N ALA A 46 -14.60 12.06 -34.60
CA ALA A 46 -13.36 12.46 -35.27
C ALA A 46 -12.55 13.48 -34.45
N HIS A 47 -13.22 14.39 -33.74
CA HIS A 47 -12.57 15.32 -32.80
C HIS A 47 -12.00 14.57 -31.59
N GLY A 48 -12.68 13.53 -31.09
CA GLY A 48 -12.16 12.63 -30.05
C GLY A 48 -10.86 11.94 -30.48
N GLU A 49 -10.86 11.35 -31.68
CA GLU A 49 -9.71 10.68 -32.29
C GLU A 49 -8.53 11.65 -32.49
N LEU A 50 -8.77 12.81 -33.12
CA LEU A 50 -7.76 13.87 -33.33
C LEU A 50 -7.14 14.38 -32.03
N LYS A 51 -7.90 14.48 -30.94
CA LYS A 51 -7.36 14.87 -29.62
C LYS A 51 -6.50 13.77 -29.00
N ALA A 52 -6.84 12.50 -29.20
CA ALA A 52 -6.04 11.38 -28.70
C ALA A 52 -4.70 11.29 -29.46
N GLU A 53 -4.73 11.42 -30.78
CA GLU A 53 -3.53 11.43 -31.63
C GLU A 53 -2.63 12.64 -31.37
N ALA A 54 -3.21 13.85 -31.25
CA ALA A 54 -2.45 15.05 -30.89
C ALA A 54 -1.80 14.97 -29.50
N ALA A 55 -2.46 14.32 -28.53
CA ALA A 55 -1.89 14.07 -27.21
C ALA A 55 -0.74 13.04 -27.26
N ALA A 56 -0.88 11.99 -28.08
CA ALA A 56 0.17 11.00 -28.30
C ALA A 56 1.40 11.64 -28.98
N MET A 57 1.20 12.41 -30.06
CA MET A 57 2.28 13.15 -30.74
C MET A 57 3.01 14.12 -29.80
N ALA A 58 2.28 14.85 -28.95
CA ALA A 58 2.90 15.76 -27.99
C ALA A 58 3.82 15.01 -27.02
N ALA A 59 3.38 13.86 -26.50
CA ALA A 59 4.14 13.03 -25.58
C ALA A 59 5.33 12.29 -26.25
N GLU A 60 5.16 11.80 -27.48
CA GLU A 60 6.20 11.07 -28.22
C GLU A 60 7.30 12.01 -28.74
N CYS A 61 6.92 13.14 -29.35
CA CYS A 61 7.86 14.08 -29.92
C CYS A 61 8.41 15.09 -28.90
N GLY A 62 7.81 15.22 -27.71
CA GLY A 62 8.23 16.20 -26.70
C GLY A 62 8.01 17.66 -27.13
N VAL A 63 6.94 17.92 -27.89
CA VAL A 63 6.59 19.26 -28.41
C VAL A 63 5.15 19.62 -28.08
N ASP A 64 4.87 20.91 -27.89
CA ASP A 64 3.51 21.39 -27.63
C ASP A 64 2.66 21.34 -28.92
N VAL A 65 1.54 20.60 -28.88
CA VAL A 65 0.62 20.44 -30.02
C VAL A 65 -0.65 21.26 -29.77
N HIS A 66 -1.00 22.11 -30.73
CA HIS A 66 -2.25 22.88 -30.72
C HIS A 66 -3.25 22.32 -31.74
N VAL A 67 -4.42 21.90 -31.28
CA VAL A 67 -5.54 21.50 -32.14
C VAL A 67 -6.57 22.63 -32.15
N ILE A 68 -7.06 22.98 -33.34
CA ILE A 68 -8.19 23.91 -33.52
C ILE A 68 -9.23 23.19 -34.38
N ALA A 69 -10.42 22.93 -33.83
CA ALA A 69 -11.51 22.25 -34.52
C ALA A 69 -12.73 23.17 -34.61
N PHE A 70 -13.21 23.43 -35.83
CA PHE A 70 -14.42 24.20 -36.10
C PHE A 70 -15.66 23.34 -35.85
N LEU A 71 -16.66 23.89 -35.14
CA LEU A 71 -17.88 23.17 -34.80
C LEU A 71 -18.81 23.04 -36.02
N PRO A 72 -19.63 21.98 -36.12
CA PRO A 72 -20.65 21.86 -37.16
C PRO A 72 -21.58 23.08 -37.16
N GLY A 73 -21.70 23.73 -38.32
CA GLY A 73 -22.34 25.05 -38.47
C GLY A 73 -21.34 26.16 -38.83
N GLY A 74 -20.11 26.08 -38.34
CA GLY A 74 -19.00 26.99 -38.70
C GLY A 74 -18.86 28.25 -37.85
N ASP A 75 -19.88 28.63 -37.06
CA ASP A 75 -19.91 29.87 -36.28
C ASP A 75 -18.91 29.94 -35.11
N ALA A 76 -18.31 28.81 -34.71
CA ALA A 76 -17.43 28.71 -33.55
C ALA A 76 -16.37 27.60 -33.71
N ALA A 77 -15.30 27.69 -32.92
CA ALA A 77 -14.22 26.71 -32.90
C ALA A 77 -13.71 26.44 -31.47
N THR A 78 -13.20 25.22 -31.25
CA THR A 78 -12.59 24.77 -30.00
C THR A 78 -11.08 24.66 -30.17
N LYS A 79 -10.30 25.27 -29.25
CA LYS A 79 -8.85 25.12 -29.18
C LYS A 79 -8.47 24.20 -28.04
N HIS A 80 -7.59 23.23 -28.32
CA HIS A 80 -6.91 22.40 -27.34
C HIS A 80 -5.39 22.58 -27.44
N THR A 81 -4.71 22.47 -26.30
CA THR A 81 -3.24 22.49 -26.20
C THR A 81 -2.82 21.24 -25.43
N PHE A 82 -1.93 20.45 -26.03
CA PHE A 82 -1.31 19.29 -25.41
C PHE A 82 0.16 19.63 -25.17
N LEU A 83 0.61 19.52 -23.91
CA LEU A 83 1.98 19.90 -23.54
C LEU A 83 2.92 18.72 -23.74
N GLY A 84 3.94 18.91 -24.57
CA GLY A 84 4.93 17.89 -24.85
C GLY A 84 6.07 17.95 -23.85
N ILE A 85 5.94 17.26 -22.71
CA ILE A 85 7.05 17.14 -21.76
C ILE A 85 8.10 16.20 -22.39
N PRO A 86 9.32 16.66 -22.72
CA PRO A 86 10.30 15.82 -23.37
C PRO A 86 10.71 14.65 -22.46
N PRO A 87 10.85 13.42 -23.00
CA PRO A 87 11.01 12.21 -22.19
C PRO A 87 12.24 12.28 -21.28
N ASP A 88 13.35 12.87 -21.74
CA ASP A 88 14.59 13.04 -20.96
C ASP A 88 14.37 13.83 -19.66
N ALA A 89 13.47 14.84 -19.68
CA ALA A 89 13.14 15.61 -18.48
C ALA A 89 12.41 14.74 -17.43
N THR A 90 11.65 13.73 -17.86
CA THR A 90 10.99 12.79 -16.95
C THR A 90 11.99 11.82 -16.31
N VAL A 91 12.96 11.33 -17.09
CA VAL A 91 14.03 10.44 -16.62
C VAL A 91 14.93 11.17 -15.62
N ALA A 92 15.38 12.38 -15.96
CA ALA A 92 16.18 13.22 -15.07
C ALA A 92 15.42 13.58 -13.78
N ALA A 93 14.11 13.82 -13.85
CA ALA A 93 13.29 14.08 -12.67
C ALA A 93 13.13 12.85 -11.76
N GLU A 94 12.96 11.64 -12.31
CA GLU A 94 12.94 10.39 -11.53
C GLU A 94 14.29 10.09 -10.89
N GLU A 95 15.40 10.29 -11.60
CA GLU A 95 16.74 10.12 -11.02
C GLU A 95 17.00 11.14 -9.90
N ALA A 96 16.60 12.41 -10.09
CA ALA A 96 16.70 13.44 -9.06
C ALA A 96 15.88 13.08 -7.80
N LYS A 97 14.64 12.56 -7.95
CA LYS A 97 13.82 12.05 -6.84
C LYS A 97 14.52 10.88 -6.12
N ARG A 98 15.07 9.92 -6.88
CA ARG A 98 15.77 8.75 -6.34
C ARG A 98 17.00 9.16 -5.52
N ASN A 99 17.81 10.07 -6.06
CA ASN A 99 18.99 10.59 -5.39
C ASN A 99 18.64 11.42 -4.13
N GLN A 100 17.55 12.21 -4.19
CA GLN A 100 17.02 12.91 -3.01
C GLN A 100 16.53 11.93 -1.92
N ALA A 101 15.86 10.84 -2.29
CA ALA A 101 15.40 9.82 -1.35
C ALA A 101 16.57 9.10 -0.66
N VAL A 102 17.62 8.74 -1.39
CA VAL A 102 18.86 8.17 -0.83
C VAL A 102 19.54 9.16 0.11
N ALA A 103 19.67 10.43 -0.29
CA ALA A 103 20.26 11.48 0.55
C ALA A 103 19.46 11.73 1.84
N LYS A 104 18.12 11.61 1.80
CA LYS A 104 17.26 11.69 2.99
C LYS A 104 17.47 10.48 3.90
N ALA A 105 17.42 9.25 3.36
CA ALA A 105 17.64 8.03 4.13
C ALA A 105 19.02 7.99 4.80
N ALA A 106 20.06 8.53 4.15
CA ALA A 106 21.39 8.69 4.74
C ALA A 106 21.39 9.65 5.94
N LYS A 107 20.70 10.80 5.86
CA LYS A 107 20.54 11.76 6.96
C LYS A 107 19.75 11.17 8.13
N ASP A 108 18.66 10.45 7.85
CA ASP A 108 17.84 9.80 8.87
C ASP A 108 18.61 8.66 9.57
N LYS A 109 19.37 7.86 8.83
CA LYS A 109 20.31 6.86 9.39
C LYS A 109 21.38 7.50 10.28
N ALA A 110 21.99 8.60 9.85
CA ALA A 110 22.99 9.32 10.64
C ALA A 110 22.39 9.89 11.94
N LYS A 111 21.18 10.45 11.88
CA LYS A 111 20.44 10.94 13.05
C LYS A 111 20.09 9.81 14.04
N LEU A 112 19.66 8.65 13.54
CA LEU A 112 19.41 7.46 14.35
C LEU A 112 20.71 6.97 15.03
N MET A 113 21.80 6.85 14.29
CA MET A 113 23.11 6.45 14.83
C MET A 113 23.63 7.43 15.88
N ALA A 114 23.44 8.74 15.68
CA ALA A 114 23.79 9.77 16.66
C ALA A 114 22.92 9.72 17.93
N PHE A 115 21.66 9.28 17.84
CA PHE A 115 20.79 9.06 19.00
C PHE A 115 21.21 7.80 19.77
N VAL A 116 21.37 6.67 19.08
CA VAL A 116 21.84 5.40 19.67
C VAL A 116 23.22 5.56 20.31
N GLY A 117 24.15 6.28 19.68
CA GLY A 117 25.46 6.58 20.26
C GLY A 117 25.39 7.39 21.56
N LYS A 118 24.47 8.36 21.66
CA LYS A 118 24.24 9.14 22.89
C LYS A 118 23.58 8.33 24.01
N ASP A 119 22.78 7.33 23.66
CA ASP A 119 22.11 6.44 24.59
C ASP A 119 23.09 5.39 25.15
N VAL A 120 23.80 4.70 24.25
CA VAL A 120 24.87 3.74 24.59
C VAL A 120 26.01 4.41 25.36
N SER A 121 26.34 5.68 25.08
CA SER A 121 27.34 6.45 25.84
C SER A 121 26.93 6.80 27.28
N LYS A 122 25.67 6.55 27.68
CA LYS A 122 25.20 6.69 29.07
C LYS A 122 25.06 5.35 29.79
N MET A 123 24.99 4.25 29.05
CA MET A 123 24.85 2.91 29.62
C MET A 123 26.13 2.49 30.33
N THR A 124 26.01 2.03 31.57
CA THR A 124 27.15 1.52 32.35
C THR A 124 27.67 0.19 31.78
N MET A 125 28.91 -0.17 32.13
CA MET A 125 29.49 -1.47 31.75
C MET A 125 28.72 -2.64 32.37
N GLU A 126 28.04 -2.40 33.48
CA GLU A 126 27.25 -3.35 34.25
C GLU A 126 25.92 -3.64 33.54
N GLU A 127 25.18 -2.59 33.17
CA GLU A 127 23.99 -2.69 32.32
C GLU A 127 24.31 -3.33 30.96
N ALA A 128 25.45 -2.97 30.36
CA ALA A 128 25.93 -3.56 29.11
C ALA A 128 26.16 -5.08 29.22
N LYS A 129 26.73 -5.56 30.34
CA LYS A 129 26.88 -7.00 30.63
C LYS A 129 25.51 -7.67 30.77
N THR A 130 24.59 -7.09 31.56
CA THR A 130 23.24 -7.62 31.74
C THR A 130 22.42 -7.66 30.43
N HIS A 131 22.56 -6.66 29.56
CA HIS A 131 21.93 -6.67 28.23
C HIS A 131 22.54 -7.72 27.31
N ARG A 132 23.87 -7.90 27.31
CA ARG A 132 24.55 -8.97 26.59
C ARG A 132 24.08 -10.36 27.04
N GLU A 133 23.97 -10.58 28.35
CA GLU A 133 23.50 -11.84 28.92
C GLU A 133 22.03 -12.14 28.55
N LYS A 134 21.12 -11.17 28.72
CA LYS A 134 19.72 -11.28 28.28
C LYS A 134 19.61 -11.65 26.79
N LEU A 135 20.43 -11.05 25.93
CA LEU A 135 20.48 -11.37 24.50
C LEU A 135 21.01 -12.79 24.21
N MET A 136 22.02 -13.28 24.94
CA MET A 136 22.50 -14.65 24.78
C MET A 136 21.47 -15.68 25.26
N ASN A 137 20.81 -15.44 26.40
CA ASN A 137 19.72 -16.29 26.89
C ASN A 137 18.53 -16.32 25.92
N LEU A 138 18.16 -15.18 25.31
CA LEU A 138 17.14 -15.13 24.27
C LEU A 138 17.54 -15.93 23.02
N ARG A 139 18.79 -15.79 22.55
CA ARG A 139 19.33 -16.57 21.42
C ARG A 139 19.29 -18.08 21.70
N ALA A 140 19.76 -18.51 22.86
CA ALA A 140 19.72 -19.92 23.27
C ALA A 140 18.29 -20.46 23.33
N ASN A 141 17.32 -19.68 23.83
CA ASN A 141 15.92 -20.06 23.84
C ASN A 141 15.29 -20.13 22.44
N VAL A 142 15.66 -19.24 21.51
CA VAL A 142 15.25 -19.32 20.09
C VAL A 142 15.84 -20.56 19.42
N ILE A 143 17.13 -20.83 19.61
CA ILE A 143 17.80 -22.03 19.08
C ILE A 143 17.11 -23.30 19.59
N ARG A 144 16.86 -23.40 20.91
CA ARG A 144 16.16 -24.56 21.50
C ARG A 144 14.76 -24.73 20.91
N LYS A 145 13.98 -23.65 20.73
CA LYS A 145 12.65 -23.70 20.12
C LYS A 145 12.69 -24.12 18.64
N LEU A 146 13.70 -23.71 17.89
CA LEU A 146 13.89 -24.14 16.50
C LEU A 146 14.26 -25.63 16.45
N GLN A 147 15.19 -26.09 17.30
CA GLN A 147 15.54 -27.51 17.44
C GLN A 147 14.33 -28.36 17.84
N GLN A 148 13.51 -27.90 18.80
CA GLN A 148 12.26 -28.55 19.21
C GLN A 148 11.18 -28.57 18.11
N LYS A 149 11.24 -27.66 17.13
CA LYS A 149 10.35 -27.68 15.95
C LYS A 149 10.87 -28.59 14.84
N VAL A 150 12.19 -28.80 14.74
CA VAL A 150 12.82 -29.68 13.73
C VAL A 150 12.81 -31.15 14.18
N ALA A 151 13.11 -31.43 15.44
CA ALA A 151 13.17 -32.79 15.99
C ALA A 151 11.94 -33.69 15.66
N PRO A 152 10.68 -33.25 15.87
CA PRO A 152 9.51 -34.08 15.56
C PRO A 152 9.29 -34.32 14.05
N ALA A 153 9.99 -33.60 13.16
CA ALA A 153 9.99 -33.90 11.72
C ALA A 153 11.00 -34.99 11.34
N THR A 154 11.99 -35.29 12.18
CA THR A 154 13.02 -36.31 11.92
C THR A 154 12.68 -37.67 12.53
N SER A 155 11.72 -37.75 13.47
CA SER A 155 11.37 -38.99 14.20
C SER A 155 10.44 -39.95 13.45
N ILE A 156 9.97 -39.61 12.25
CA ILE A 156 8.89 -40.35 11.53
C ILE A 156 9.42 -41.03 10.24
N ALA A 157 10.68 -40.79 9.87
CA ALA A 157 11.32 -41.34 8.66
C ALA A 157 12.57 -42.17 9.03
N GLY A 158 12.35 -43.36 9.60
CA GLY A 158 13.45 -44.22 10.08
C GLY A 158 13.02 -45.59 10.61
N GLY A 159 12.07 -46.26 9.96
CA GLY A 159 11.72 -47.66 10.29
C GLY A 159 12.42 -48.64 9.35
N GLY A 160 13.04 -49.70 9.89
CA GLY A 160 13.58 -50.82 9.11
C GLY A 160 14.67 -51.62 9.84
N GLY A 161 14.31 -52.81 10.35
CA GLY A 161 15.21 -53.78 11.01
C GLY A 161 15.61 -53.40 12.44
N ASP A 162 15.77 -54.33 13.39
CA ASP A 162 15.83 -55.79 13.29
C ASP A 162 15.02 -56.47 14.43
N ASP A 163 14.98 -57.80 14.44
CA ASP A 163 14.05 -58.62 15.25
C ASP A 163 14.46 -58.95 16.72
N GLU A 164 13.49 -59.55 17.42
CA GLU A 164 13.60 -60.47 18.58
C GLU A 164 13.70 -59.97 20.06
N ASP A 165 13.27 -60.91 20.92
CA ASP A 165 13.25 -61.04 22.39
C ASP A 165 12.20 -60.32 23.29
N GLU A 166 11.67 -61.16 24.21
CA GLU A 166 10.73 -60.92 25.31
C GLU A 166 11.37 -60.06 26.45
N ASP A 167 10.68 -59.45 27.42
CA ASP A 167 9.77 -60.07 28.40
C ASP A 167 8.85 -59.03 29.10
N GLY A 168 7.78 -59.51 29.73
CA GLY A 168 6.63 -58.72 30.16
C GLY A 168 6.77 -58.00 31.51
N HIS A 169 6.67 -56.67 31.50
CA HIS A 169 6.54 -55.86 32.73
C HIS A 169 5.07 -55.53 33.03
N ARG A 170 4.40 -56.46 33.73
CA ARG A 170 3.00 -56.33 34.17
C ARG A 170 2.85 -55.24 35.24
N ASN A 171 2.09 -54.18 34.95
CA ASN A 171 1.79 -53.13 35.92
C ASN A 171 1.03 -53.67 37.15
N LYS A 172 1.69 -53.64 38.32
CA LYS A 172 1.08 -53.99 39.61
C LYS A 172 0.23 -52.81 40.11
N ILE A 173 -1.09 -52.88 39.92
CA ILE A 173 -2.03 -51.94 40.53
C ILE A 173 -2.07 -52.22 42.05
N SER A 174 -1.29 -51.45 42.82
CA SER A 174 -1.25 -51.58 44.28
C SER A 174 -2.56 -51.10 44.92
N LYS A 175 -3.17 -52.02 45.65
CA LYS A 175 -4.43 -51.88 46.38
C LYS A 175 -4.30 -50.84 47.51
N ILE A 176 -4.99 -49.70 47.36
CA ILE A 176 -5.24 -48.73 48.45
C ILE A 176 -6.75 -48.65 48.63
N GLY A 177 -7.24 -48.81 49.86
CA GLY A 177 -8.67 -48.91 50.15
C GLY A 177 -9.28 -47.63 50.74
N SER A 178 -10.45 -47.25 50.23
CA SER A 178 -11.44 -46.39 50.91
C SER A 178 -12.62 -47.29 51.29
N SER A 179 -12.72 -47.70 52.56
CA SER A 179 -13.36 -46.96 53.66
C SER A 179 -14.89 -47.20 53.74
N LEU A 180 -15.20 -48.35 54.34
CA LEU A 180 -16.43 -48.75 55.03
C LEU A 180 -17.50 -47.65 55.27
N ALA A 181 -18.60 -47.71 54.51
CA ALA A 181 -19.95 -47.25 54.85
C ALA A 181 -20.94 -47.88 53.83
N SER A 182 -22.05 -48.51 54.20
CA SER A 182 -22.64 -48.75 55.54
C SER A 182 -23.07 -50.22 55.70
#